data_AF-A0A4Q4SYJ2-F1
#
_entry.id   AF-A0A4Q4SYJ2-F1
#
_cell.length_a   1.000
_cell.length_b   1.000
_cell.length_c   1.000
_cell.angle_alpha   90.00
_cell.angle_beta   90.00
_cell.angle_gamma   90.00
#
_symmetry.space_group_name_H-M   'P 1'
#
loop_
_entity.id
_entity.type
_entity.pdbx_description
1 polymer ?
#
loop_
_entity_poly.entity_id
_entity_poly.type
_entity_poly.pdbx_seq_one_letter_code
_entity_poly.pdbx_strand_id
1 'polypeptide(L)'
;MAYKFDEIINFRDVGKTVNDFLGYRLVEEGVLYRSARPDDASPRDREALKSELGIKTVMDLRTETEHLMQAEKRRAAAGADLETIPGRRIPGVRYSEIKITGRQFERFLLSHLSWLGFL
;
A
#
# COMPACT_ATOMS: atom_id res chain seq x y z
N MET A 1 13.22 10.78 10.24
CA MET A 1 12.06 11.69 10.38
C MET A 1 10.79 10.85 10.38
N ALA A 2 9.80 11.16 11.22
CA ALA A 2 8.48 10.57 11.11
C ALA A 2 7.66 11.41 10.14
N TYR A 3 7.21 10.83 9.03
CA TYR A 3 6.32 11.50 8.09
C TYR A 3 4.95 11.68 8.76
N LYS A 4 4.44 12.92 8.78
CA LYS A 4 3.09 13.22 9.26
C LYS A 4 2.20 13.51 8.06
N PHE A 5 1.27 12.61 7.84
CA PHE A 5 0.18 12.77 6.88
C PHE A 5 -1.12 13.00 7.64
N ASP A 6 -2.03 13.75 7.03
CA ASP A 6 -3.30 14.10 7.65
C ASP A 6 -4.25 12.90 7.63
N GLU A 7 -4.36 12.22 6.48
CA GLU A 7 -5.31 11.11 6.26
C GLU A 7 -4.62 9.76 6.00
N ILE A 8 -3.30 9.74 5.78
CA ILE A 8 -2.55 8.51 5.50
C ILE A 8 -2.03 7.88 6.79
N ILE A 9 -2.65 6.77 7.18
CA ILE A 9 -2.30 6.05 8.40
C ILE A 9 -1.11 5.11 8.16
N ASN A 10 -0.30 4.88 9.20
CA ASN A 10 0.78 3.89 9.24
C ASN A 10 1.84 4.04 8.14
N PHE A 11 2.03 5.26 7.63
CA PHE A 11 3.06 5.56 6.64
C PHE A 11 4.47 5.45 7.25
N ARG A 12 5.36 4.67 6.61
CA ARG A 12 6.76 4.55 7.01
C ARG A 12 7.67 4.13 5.87
N ASP A 13 8.91 4.56 5.96
CA ASP A 13 10.02 4.09 5.14
C ASP A 13 10.48 2.71 5.63
N VAL A 14 10.48 1.73 4.71
CA VAL A 14 10.86 0.35 4.99
C VAL A 14 12.36 0.24 5.23
N GLY A 15 13.18 0.91 4.43
CA GLY A 15 14.63 0.90 4.58
C GLY A 15 15.03 1.46 5.95
N LYS A 16 14.42 2.58 6.34
CA LYS A 16 14.64 3.17 7.67
C LYS A 16 14.23 2.21 8.79
N THR A 17 13.05 1.59 8.69
CA THR A 17 12.55 0.64 9.69
C THR A 17 13.52 -0.53 9.87
N VAL A 18 14.04 -1.08 8.77
CA VAL A 18 14.98 -2.21 8.79
C VAL A 18 16.33 -1.80 9.38
N ASN A 19 16.88 -0.66 8.94
CA ASN A 19 18.17 -0.17 9.43
C ASN A 19 18.13 0.19 10.91
N ASP A 20 17.05 0.86 11.35
CA ASP A 20 16.84 1.21 12.76
C ASP A 20 16.73 -0.08 13.62
N PHE A 21 16.07 -1.12 13.12
CA PHE A 21 15.96 -2.42 13.81
C PHE A 21 17.31 -3.16 13.90
N LEU A 22 18.11 -3.13 12.83
CA LEU A 22 19.40 -3.83 12.77
C LEU A 22 20.55 -3.08 13.44
N GLY A 23 20.42 -1.77 13.63
CA GLY A 23 21.49 -0.90 14.15
C GLY A 23 22.60 -0.60 13.15
N TYR A 24 22.47 -1.05 11.90
CA TYR A 24 23.37 -0.73 10.79
C TYR A 24 22.59 -0.60 9.48
N ARG A 25 23.19 0.08 8.50
CA ARG A 25 22.56 0.30 7.19
C ARG A 25 22.70 -0.95 6.32
N LEU A 26 21.60 -1.67 6.13
CA LEU A 26 21.49 -2.82 5.22
C LEU A 26 20.70 -2.48 3.96
N VAL A 27 19.61 -1.73 4.11
CA VAL A 27 18.67 -1.39 3.04
C VAL A 27 18.74 0.10 2.72
N GLU A 28 18.59 0.46 1.45
CA GLU A 28 18.53 1.86 1.05
C GLU A 28 17.21 2.51 1.53
N GLU A 29 17.34 3.61 2.27
CA GLU A 29 16.21 4.42 2.73
C GLU A 29 15.67 5.28 1.58
N GLY A 30 14.40 5.65 1.64
CA GLY A 30 13.74 6.50 0.65
C GLY A 30 13.25 5.77 -0.61
N VAL A 31 13.47 4.46 -0.69
CA VAL A 31 13.14 3.65 -1.88
C VAL A 31 11.76 2.99 -1.78
N LEU A 32 11.49 2.32 -0.65
CA LEU A 32 10.26 1.58 -0.44
C LEU A 32 9.54 2.10 0.80
N TYR A 33 8.28 2.46 0.61
CA TYR A 33 7.39 2.91 1.66
C TYR A 33 6.23 1.93 1.82
N ARG A 34 5.65 1.93 3.02
CA ARG A 34 4.37 1.27 3.25
C ARG A 34 3.42 2.18 4.00
N SER A 35 2.14 2.09 3.69
CA SER A 35 1.07 2.80 4.39
C SER A 35 -0.19 1.96 4.45
N ALA A 36 -1.17 2.44 5.21
CA ALA A 36 -2.56 2.09 4.96
C ALA A 36 -3.04 2.74 3.65
N ARG A 37 -4.35 2.63 3.38
CA ARG A 37 -4.99 3.07 2.14
C ARG A 37 -4.65 4.53 1.84
N PRO A 38 -4.03 4.83 0.69
CA PRO A 38 -3.78 6.21 0.27
C PRO A 38 -4.97 6.82 -0.47
N ASP A 39 -6.06 6.07 -0.67
CA ASP A 39 -7.24 6.56 -1.39
C ASP A 39 -7.77 7.84 -0.74
N ASP A 40 -7.82 7.87 0.60
CA ASP A 40 -8.40 8.99 1.35
C ASP A 40 -7.41 10.13 1.63
N ALA A 41 -6.22 10.08 1.01
CA ALA A 41 -5.19 11.11 1.14
C ALA A 41 -5.74 12.51 0.79
N SER A 42 -5.50 13.46 1.70
CA SER A 42 -5.81 14.88 1.49
C SER A 42 -5.04 15.44 0.28
N PRO A 43 -5.48 16.55 -0.34
CA PRO A 43 -4.72 17.16 -1.44
C PRO A 43 -3.27 17.46 -1.08
N ARG A 44 -3.01 17.83 0.18
CA ARG A 44 -1.68 18.05 0.72
C ARG A 44 -0.88 16.74 0.81
N ASP A 45 -1.48 15.68 1.33
CA ASP A 45 -0.85 14.36 1.43
C ASP A 45 -0.45 13.85 0.04
N ARG A 46 -1.31 14.05 -0.97
CA ARG A 46 -1.03 13.66 -2.36
C ARG A 46 0.17 14.40 -2.95
N GLU A 47 0.27 15.71 -2.68
CA GLU A 47 1.41 16.52 -3.11
C GLU A 47 2.70 16.08 -2.40
N ALA A 48 2.63 15.82 -1.09
CA ALA A 48 3.77 15.31 -0.34
C ALA A 48 4.25 13.94 -0.87
N LEU A 49 3.34 13.00 -1.12
CA LEU A 49 3.69 11.71 -1.71
C LEU A 49 4.36 11.86 -3.08
N LYS A 50 3.83 12.73 -3.93
CA LYS A 50 4.29 12.88 -5.32
C LYS A 50 5.57 13.70 -5.43
N SER A 51 5.57 14.90 -4.87
CA SER A 51 6.58 15.93 -5.11
C SER A 51 7.68 15.90 -4.05
N GLU A 52 7.32 15.73 -2.77
CA GLU A 52 8.32 15.68 -1.68
C GLU A 52 9.02 14.31 -1.61
N LEU A 53 8.24 13.23 -1.66
CA LEU A 53 8.79 11.86 -1.59
C LEU A 53 9.12 11.25 -2.95
N GLY A 54 8.72 11.91 -4.05
CA GLY A 54 9.04 11.43 -5.39
C GLY A 54 8.40 10.09 -5.76
N ILE A 55 7.27 9.72 -5.14
CA ILE A 55 6.64 8.41 -5.37
C ILE A 55 6.10 8.36 -6.80
N LYS A 56 6.66 7.43 -7.59
CA LYS A 56 6.25 7.21 -8.98
C LYS A 56 5.22 6.09 -9.12
N THR A 57 5.20 5.16 -8.18
CA THR A 57 4.37 3.96 -8.25
C THR A 57 3.77 3.63 -6.89
N VAL A 58 2.48 3.34 -6.87
CA VAL A 58 1.75 2.76 -5.74
C VAL A 58 1.38 1.32 -6.10
N MET A 59 1.85 0.37 -5.30
CA MET A 59 1.46 -1.04 -5.41
C MET A 59 0.27 -1.28 -4.48
N ASP A 60 -0.89 -1.55 -5.08
CA ASP A 60 -2.09 -1.91 -4.32
C ASP A 60 -2.18 -3.42 -4.20
N LEU A 61 -2.26 -3.90 -2.97
CA LEU A 61 -2.29 -5.33 -2.67
C LEU A 61 -3.70 -5.84 -2.37
N ARG A 62 -4.70 -4.95 -2.44
CA ARG A 62 -6.10 -5.28 -2.20
C ARG A 62 -6.66 -6.12 -3.34
N THR A 63 -7.62 -6.95 -2.98
CA THR A 63 -8.40 -7.70 -3.95
C THR A 63 -9.41 -6.79 -4.65
N GLU A 64 -9.81 -7.15 -5.88
CA GLU A 64 -10.91 -6.47 -6.59
C GLU A 64 -12.19 -6.43 -5.74
N THR A 65 -12.48 -7.48 -4.97
CA THR A 65 -13.63 -7.54 -4.07
C THR A 65 -13.55 -6.45 -2.99
N GLU A 66 -12.37 -6.25 -2.40
CA GLU A 66 -12.17 -5.16 -1.44
C GLU A 66 -12.36 -3.79 -2.11
N HIS A 67 -11.89 -3.60 -3.35
CA HIS A 67 -12.16 -2.37 -4.10
C HIS A 67 -13.65 -2.12 -4.32
N LEU A 68 -14.42 -3.15 -4.70
CA LEU A 68 -15.85 -3.06 -4.92
C LEU A 68 -16.61 -2.74 -3.63
N MET A 69 -16.33 -3.45 -2.53
CA MET A 69 -16.95 -3.18 -1.23
C MET A 69 -16.66 -1.76 -0.74
N GLN A 70 -15.45 -1.24 -1.00
CA GLN A 70 -15.13 0.15 -0.66
C GLN A 70 -15.82 1.16 -1.57
N ALA A 71 -15.99 0.86 -2.86
CA ALA A 71 -16.80 1.69 -3.74
C ALA A 71 -18.25 1.75 -3.26
N GLU A 72 -18.83 0.61 -2.86
CA GLU A 72 -20.20 0.51 -2.38
C GLU A 72 -20.43 1.26 -1.06
N LYS A 73 -19.55 1.07 -0.05
CA LYS A 73 -19.62 1.83 1.21
C LYS A 73 -19.57 3.35 0.97
N ARG A 74 -18.80 3.79 -0.02
CA ARG A 74 -18.72 5.22 -0.39
C ARG A 74 -19.97 5.72 -1.09
N ARG A 75 -20.58 4.93 -1.98
CA ARG A 75 -21.89 5.27 -2.57
C ARG A 75 -22.92 5.50 -1.48
N ALA A 76 -22.99 4.59 -0.52
CA ALA A 76 -23.93 4.68 0.59
C ALA A 76 -23.70 5.94 1.45
N ALA A 77 -22.44 6.35 1.66
CA ALA A 77 -22.10 7.53 2.45
C ALA A 77 -22.28 8.87 1.70
N ALA A 78 -22.06 8.89 0.39
CA ALA A 78 -22.07 10.12 -0.41
C ALA A 78 -23.43 10.45 -1.03
N GLY A 79 -24.38 9.49 -1.07
CA GLY A 79 -25.66 9.65 -1.76
C GLY A 79 -25.52 9.95 -3.26
N ALA A 80 -24.33 9.71 -3.84
CA ALA A 80 -23.93 10.14 -5.17
C ALA A 80 -23.55 8.95 -6.05
N ASP A 81 -23.76 9.13 -7.36
CA ASP A 81 -23.61 8.10 -8.38
C ASP A 81 -22.13 7.75 -8.64
N LEU A 82 -21.86 6.48 -8.97
CA LEU A 82 -20.53 5.88 -9.17
C LEU A 82 -19.56 6.72 -10.00
N GLU A 83 -20.08 7.32 -11.06
CA GLU A 83 -19.34 8.08 -12.08
C GLU A 83 -18.80 9.42 -11.55
N THR A 84 -19.39 9.95 -10.47
CA THR A 84 -18.99 11.24 -9.87
C THR A 84 -18.00 11.10 -8.71
N ILE A 85 -17.67 9.87 -8.30
CA ILE A 85 -16.64 9.64 -7.29
C ILE A 85 -15.29 9.64 -8.01
N PRO A 86 -14.49 10.73 -7.96
CA PRO A 86 -13.21 10.75 -8.66
C PRO A 86 -12.39 9.56 -8.19
N GLY A 87 -11.86 8.79 -9.14
CA GLY A 87 -10.88 7.76 -8.85
C GLY A 87 -9.76 8.41 -8.06
N ARG A 88 -9.66 8.10 -6.76
CA ARG A 88 -8.74 8.75 -5.81
C ARG A 88 -7.27 8.35 -6.02
N ARG A 89 -6.92 7.92 -7.23
CA ARG A 89 -5.54 7.71 -7.65
C ARG A 89 -4.85 9.07 -7.69
N ILE A 90 -3.62 9.12 -7.20
CA ILE A 90 -2.82 10.34 -7.21
C ILE A 90 -2.44 10.65 -8.67
N PRO A 91 -2.81 11.83 -9.22
CA PRO A 91 -2.52 12.17 -10.60
C PRO A 91 -1.01 12.15 -10.89
N GLY A 92 -0.61 11.39 -11.91
CA GLY A 92 0.79 11.21 -12.31
C GLY A 92 1.54 10.11 -11.57
N VAL A 93 0.88 9.38 -10.66
CA VAL A 93 1.43 8.19 -10.01
C VAL A 93 0.88 6.94 -10.68
N ARG A 94 1.74 5.98 -10.98
CA ARG A 94 1.35 4.68 -11.55
C ARG A 94 0.76 3.81 -10.46
N TYR A 95 -0.39 3.20 -10.71
CA TYR A 95 -0.99 2.21 -9.82
C TYR A 95 -0.80 0.82 -10.40
N SER A 96 -0.29 -0.10 -9.58
CA SER A 96 -0.13 -1.51 -9.93
C SER A 96 -0.87 -2.36 -8.91
N GLU A 97 -1.93 -3.01 -9.36
CA GLU A 97 -2.70 -3.96 -8.54
C GLU A 97 -1.99 -5.31 -8.59
N ILE A 98 -1.46 -5.76 -7.44
CA ILE A 98 -0.63 -6.95 -7.34
C ILE A 98 -1.22 -7.89 -6.29
N LYS A 99 -1.64 -9.08 -6.75
CA LYS A 99 -2.02 -10.17 -5.86
C LYS A 99 -0.79 -10.97 -5.45
N ILE A 100 -0.26 -10.70 -4.25
CA ILE A 100 0.89 -11.45 -3.70
C ILE A 100 0.45 -12.84 -3.22
N THR A 101 -0.74 -12.97 -2.63
CA THR A 101 -1.27 -14.22 -2.04
C THR A 101 -1.99 -15.09 -3.08
N GLY A 102 -1.37 -15.28 -4.24
CA GLY A 102 -1.88 -16.18 -5.28
C GLY A 102 -1.51 -17.65 -5.06
N ARG A 103 -2.08 -18.53 -5.89
CA ARG A 103 -1.82 -19.99 -5.88
C ARG A 103 -0.32 -20.34 -6.00
N GLN A 104 0.46 -19.49 -6.67
CA GLN A 104 1.91 -19.67 -6.77
C GLN A 104 2.61 -19.44 -5.43
N PHE A 105 2.21 -18.41 -4.69
CA PHE A 105 2.71 -18.14 -3.34
C PHE A 105 2.30 -19.25 -2.36
N GLU A 106 1.06 -19.73 -2.44
CA GLU A 106 0.62 -20.89 -1.65
C GLU A 106 1.50 -22.12 -1.89
N ARG A 107 1.78 -22.45 -3.16
CA ARG A 107 2.68 -23.56 -3.52
C ARG A 107 4.10 -23.34 -3.01
N PHE A 108 4.60 -22.11 -3.07
CA PHE A 108 5.91 -21.75 -2.52
C PHE A 108 5.94 -21.91 -0.99
N LEU A 109 4.88 -21.52 -0.28
CA LEU A 109 4.80 -21.75 1.17
C LEU A 109 4.77 -23.25 1.50
N LEU A 110 3.98 -24.04 0.76
CA LEU A 110 3.92 -25.49 0.92
C LEU A 110 5.27 -26.16 0.68
N SER A 111 6.10 -25.64 -0.24
CA SER A 111 7.44 -26.20 -0.50
C SER A 111 8.43 -25.95 0.64
N HIS A 112 8.14 -25.01 1.56
CA HIS A 112 8.97 -24.75 2.73
C HIS A 112 8.56 -25.58 3.95
N LEU A 113 7.45 -26.32 3.89
CA LEU A 113 7.04 -27.19 4.98
C LEU A 113 8.00 -28.39 5.07
N SER A 114 8.62 -28.56 6.24
CA SER A 114 9.40 -29.75 6.55
C SER A 114 8.47 -30.90 6.90
N TRP A 115 8.15 -31.74 5.92
CA TRP A 115 7.25 -32.89 6.07
C TRP A 115 7.74 -33.95 7.08
N LEU A 116 9.00 -33.87 7.52
CA LEU A 116 9.64 -34.80 8.46
C LEU A 116 9.33 -34.52 9.95
N GLY A 117 8.61 -33.46 10.29
CA GLY A 117 8.22 -33.17 11.69
C GLY A 117 6.98 -33.92 12.20
N PHE A 118 6.41 -34.81 11.38
CA PHE A 118 5.17 -35.55 11.66
C PHE A 118 5.37 -37.08 11.79
N LEU A 119 6.61 -37.57 11.82
CA LEU A 119 6.97 -38.97 12.05
C LEU A 119 7.71 -39.16 13.38
#